data_AF-A0A518KCY1-F1
#
_entry.id   AF-A0A518KCY1-F1
#
_cell.length_a   1.000
_cell.length_b   1.000
_cell.length_c   1.000
_cell.angle_alpha   90.00
_cell.angle_beta   90.00
_cell.angle_gamma   90.00
#
_symmetry.space_group_name_H-M   'P 1'
#
loop_
_entity.id
_entity.type
_entity.pdbx_description
1 polymer ?
#
loop_
_entity_poly.entity_id
_entity_poly.type
_entity_poly.pdbx_seq_one_letter_code
_entity_poly.pdbx_strand_id
1 'polypeptide(L)'
;MAANAFSADVRLTLRLSDQDVSIAQVGPDFFHVAHDYGVIPPQEGILILQVDDYRSETPIRMLNAIDGDYCEVKYERIGEDIESIARSSF
;
A
#
# COMPACT_ATOMS: atom_id res chain seq x y z
N MET A 1 -16.14 -20.56 26.93
CA MET A 1 -16.94 -19.57 26.19
C MET A 1 -16.03 -18.93 25.17
N ALA A 2 -16.42 -18.99 23.90
CA ALA A 2 -15.53 -18.73 22.77
C ALA A 2 -15.10 -17.26 22.73
N ALA A 3 -13.78 -17.04 22.59
CA ALA A 3 -13.25 -15.77 22.17
C ALA A 3 -13.71 -15.53 20.73
N ASN A 4 -14.51 -14.50 20.51
CA ASN A 4 -14.85 -14.04 19.17
C ASN A 4 -13.57 -13.46 18.54
N ALA A 5 -12.75 -14.34 17.97
CA ALA A 5 -11.68 -13.95 17.08
C ALA A 5 -12.35 -13.47 15.79
N PHE A 6 -12.61 -12.17 15.70
CA PHE A 6 -12.86 -11.53 14.42
C PHE A 6 -11.53 -11.55 13.66
N SER A 7 -11.25 -12.63 12.93
CA SER A 7 -10.18 -12.66 11.94
C SER A 7 -10.72 -12.00 10.68
N ALA A 8 -10.49 -10.70 10.53
CA ALA A 8 -10.68 -10.06 9.24
C ALA A 8 -9.57 -10.56 8.31
N ASP A 9 -9.94 -11.07 7.14
CA ASP A 9 -8.96 -11.45 6.11
C ASP A 9 -8.44 -10.16 5.46
N VAL A 10 -7.24 -9.73 5.86
CA VAL A 10 -6.59 -8.54 5.31
C VAL A 10 -5.62 -8.98 4.21
N ARG A 11 -5.84 -8.46 2.99
CA ARG A 11 -4.95 -8.67 1.84
C ARG A 11 -4.50 -7.34 1.28
N LEU A 12 -3.19 -7.24 1.05
CA LEU A 12 -2.55 -6.07 0.49
C LEU A 12 -1.93 -6.44 -0.85
N THR A 13 -2.37 -5.76 -1.90
CA THR A 13 -1.90 -5.98 -3.28
C THR A 13 -1.47 -4.66 -3.88
N LEU A 14 -0.29 -4.63 -4.48
CA LEU A 14 0.22 -3.53 -5.27
C LEU A 14 -0.04 -3.81 -6.74
N ARG A 15 -0.92 -3.03 -7.38
CA ARG A 15 -1.12 -3.08 -8.82
C ARG A 15 -0.15 -2.13 -9.50
N LEU A 16 0.72 -2.68 -10.32
CA LEU A 16 1.63 -1.99 -11.22
C LEU A 16 1.07 -2.01 -12.64
N SER A 17 1.66 -1.21 -13.54
CA SER A 17 1.21 -1.10 -14.95
C SER A 17 0.99 -2.43 -15.66
N ASP A 18 1.82 -3.42 -15.35
CA ASP A 18 1.85 -4.71 -16.06
C ASP A 18 1.50 -5.92 -15.18
N GLN A 19 1.33 -5.74 -13.86
CA GLN A 19 1.18 -6.87 -12.92
C GLN A 19 0.64 -6.48 -11.54
N ASP A 20 0.03 -7.46 -10.86
CA ASP A 20 -0.38 -7.36 -9.45
C ASP A 20 0.66 -8.08 -8.57
N VAL A 21 1.16 -7.38 -7.55
CA VAL A 21 2.20 -7.86 -6.62
C VAL A 21 1.62 -7.98 -5.23
N SER A 22 1.79 -9.12 -4.56
CA SER A 22 1.38 -9.25 -3.16
C SER A 22 2.37 -8.56 -2.24
N ILE A 23 1.84 -7.78 -1.30
CA ILE A 23 2.61 -7.06 -0.29
C ILE A 23 2.65 -7.90 0.98
N ALA A 24 3.84 -8.15 1.52
CA ALA A 24 4.02 -8.92 2.74
C ALA A 24 3.78 -8.07 4.00
N GLN A 25 4.21 -6.79 3.96
CA GLN A 25 4.09 -5.87 5.10
C GLN A 25 3.90 -4.44 4.61
N VAL A 26 3.10 -3.66 5.33
CA VAL A 26 2.91 -2.22 5.10
C VAL A 26 3.29 -1.46 6.36
N GLY A 27 4.19 -0.50 6.21
CA GLY A 27 4.52 0.53 7.17
C GLY A 27 3.77 1.84 6.88
N PRO A 28 4.04 2.92 7.65
CA PRO A 28 3.36 4.20 7.46
C PRO A 28 3.67 4.88 6.11
N ASP A 29 4.90 4.73 5.60
CA ASP A 29 5.42 5.36 4.37
C ASP A 29 6.18 4.39 3.45
N PHE A 30 6.16 3.09 3.78
CA PHE A 30 6.85 2.05 3.03
C PHE A 30 6.04 0.75 2.99
N PHE A 31 6.36 -0.13 2.06
CA PHE A 31 5.90 -1.52 2.07
C PHE A 31 7.02 -2.49 1.70
N HIS A 32 6.86 -3.74 2.15
CA HIS A 32 7.73 -4.85 1.78
C HIS A 32 7.03 -5.71 0.75
N VAL A 33 7.64 -5.78 -0.44
CA VAL A 33 7.25 -6.73 -1.46
C VAL A 33 7.93 -8.07 -1.19
N ALA A 34 7.24 -9.17 -1.50
CA ALA A 34 7.79 -10.51 -1.34
C ALA A 34 9.14 -10.63 -2.09
N HIS A 35 10.12 -11.25 -1.44
CA HIS A 35 11.55 -11.29 -1.83
C HIS A 35 11.83 -11.67 -3.30
N ASP A 36 10.90 -12.35 -3.97
CA ASP A 36 11.07 -12.83 -5.33
C ASP A 36 10.92 -11.74 -6.40
N TYR A 37 10.50 -10.52 -6.05
CA TYR A 37 10.21 -9.45 -7.02
C TYR A 37 11.40 -8.55 -7.39
N GLY A 38 12.50 -8.62 -6.64
CA GLY A 38 13.68 -7.78 -6.88
C GLY A 38 13.42 -6.28 -6.70
N VAL A 39 14.22 -5.45 -7.37
CA VAL A 39 14.15 -3.98 -7.26
C VAL A 39 13.00 -3.46 -8.12
N ILE A 40 11.97 -2.90 -7.48
CA ILE A 40 10.89 -2.20 -8.18
C ILE A 40 11.37 -0.78 -8.53
N PRO A 41 11.36 -0.37 -9.82
CA PRO A 41 11.76 0.96 -10.20
C PRO A 41 10.73 2.01 -9.74
N PRO A 42 11.14 3.29 -9.58
CA PRO A 42 10.21 4.37 -9.27
C PRO A 42 9.16 4.50 -10.39
N GLN A 43 7.91 4.22 -10.06
CA GLN A 43 6.78 4.31 -10.97
C GLN A 43 5.46 4.52 -10.20
N GLU A 44 4.41 4.87 -10.92
CA GLU A 44 3.06 4.96 -10.36
C GLU A 44 2.44 3.57 -10.22
N GLY A 45 1.57 3.41 -9.24
CA GLY A 45 0.86 2.17 -8.97
C GLY A 45 -0.40 2.43 -8.16
N ILE A 46 -1.14 1.36 -7.89
CA ILE A 46 -2.35 1.40 -7.07
C ILE A 46 -2.16 0.42 -5.91
N LEU A 47 -2.17 0.94 -4.69
CA LEU A 47 -2.23 0.15 -3.47
C LEU A 47 -3.67 -0.30 -3.24
N ILE A 48 -3.90 -1.60 -3.24
CA ILE A 48 -5.21 -2.22 -3.02
C ILE A 48 -5.20 -2.86 -1.63
N LEU A 49 -5.99 -2.30 -0.73
CA LEU A 49 -6.31 -2.88 0.58
C LEU A 49 -7.65 -3.59 0.49
N GLN A 50 -7.66 -4.89 0.72
CA GLN A 50 -8.87 -5.69 0.86
C GLN A 50 -9.00 -6.17 2.30
N VAL A 51 -10.16 -5.93 2.91
CA VAL A 51 -10.54 -6.40 4.24
C VAL A 51 -11.89 -7.06 4.11
N ASP A 52 -11.94 -8.39 4.16
CA ASP A 52 -13.14 -9.18 3.85
C ASP A 52 -13.72 -8.81 2.47
N ASP A 53 -14.95 -8.29 2.43
CA ASP A 53 -15.65 -7.81 1.23
C ASP A 53 -15.36 -6.34 0.89
N TYR A 54 -14.69 -5.60 1.78
CA TYR A 54 -14.32 -4.21 1.55
C TYR A 54 -13.02 -4.11 0.75
N ARG A 55 -13.03 -3.29 -0.31
CA ARG A 55 -11.86 -3.02 -1.15
C ARG A 55 -11.63 -1.52 -1.26
N SER A 56 -10.44 -1.08 -0.91
CA SER A 56 -9.96 0.29 -1.07
C SER A 56 -8.78 0.31 -2.04
N GLU A 57 -8.83 1.23 -2.99
CA GLU A 57 -7.77 1.45 -3.97
C GLU A 57 -7.20 2.85 -3.77
N THR A 58 -5.89 2.93 -3.57
CA THR A 58 -5.19 4.17 -3.32
C THR A 58 -4.08 4.32 -4.35
N PRO A 59 -4.16 5.31 -5.27
CA PRO A 59 -3.08 5.58 -6.20
C PRO A 59 -1.85 6.07 -5.41
N ILE A 60 -0.70 5.49 -5.72
CA ILE A 60 0.57 5.79 -5.07
C ILE A 60 1.67 5.98 -6.10
N ARG A 61 2.68 6.76 -5.74
CA ARG A 61 3.93 6.91 -6.46
C ARG A 61 5.02 6.24 -5.66
N MET A 62 5.63 5.20 -6.22
CA MET A 62 6.77 4.56 -5.59
C MET A 62 8.01 5.44 -5.78
N LEU A 63 8.77 5.58 -4.70
CA LEU A 63 10.06 6.22 -4.68
C LEU A 63 11.16 5.16 -4.81
N ASN A 64 12.42 5.59 -4.89
CA ASN A 64 13.57 4.66 -4.95
C ASN A 64 13.48 3.61 -3.83
N ALA A 65 13.76 2.36 -4.18
CA ALA A 65 13.91 1.27 -3.22
C ALA A 65 14.99 1.65 -2.19
N ILE A 66 14.72 1.36 -0.92
CA ILE A 66 15.74 1.52 0.12
C ILE A 66 16.65 0.31 0.03
N ASP A 67 17.96 0.56 -0.10
CA ASP A 67 18.98 -0.47 -0.14
C ASP A 67 18.94 -1.27 1.19
N GLY A 68 18.58 -2.54 1.12
CA GLY A 68 18.44 -3.44 2.27
C GLY A 68 18.04 -4.84 1.83
N ASP A 69 18.38 -5.85 2.64
CA ASP A 69 18.09 -7.27 2.41
C ASP A 69 16.61 -7.61 2.13
N TYR A 70 15.70 -6.67 2.41
CA TYR A 70 14.27 -6.75 2.15
C TYR A 70 13.92 -5.69 1.12
N CYS A 71 13.20 -6.06 0.05
CA CYS A 71 12.75 -5.13 -0.99
C CYS A 71 11.74 -4.12 -0.41
N GLU A 72 12.26 -3.11 0.30
CA GLU A 72 11.51 -2.04 0.93
C GLU A 72 11.31 -0.91 -0.08
N VAL A 73 10.05 -0.60 -0.36
CA VAL A 73 9.66 0.42 -1.32
C VAL A 73 8.97 1.53 -0.58
N LYS A 74 9.57 2.73 -0.62
CA LYS A 74 8.89 3.95 -0.17
C LYS A 74 7.82 4.34 -1.16
N TYR A 75 6.72 4.90 -0.68
CA TYR A 75 5.69 5.42 -1.56
C TYR A 75 5.07 6.70 -1.02
N GLU A 76 4.56 7.51 -1.93
CA GLU A 76 3.74 8.69 -1.63
C GLU A 76 2.35 8.47 -2.20
N ARG A 77 1.31 8.92 -1.50
CA ARG A 77 -0.05 8.84 -2.02
C ARG A 77 -0.26 9.94 -3.07
N ILE A 78 -0.83 9.57 -4.22
CA ILE A 78 -1.14 10.53 -5.29
C ILE A 78 -2.55 11.05 -5.03
N GLY A 79 -2.69 12.35 -4.76
CA GLY A 79 -4.00 13.00 -4.66
C GLY A 79 -4.55 13.21 -3.25
N GLU A 80 -3.75 13.02 -2.19
CA GLU A 80 -4.15 13.37 -0.82
C GLU A 80 -3.86 14.84 -0.46
N ASP A 81 -4.12 15.76 -1.39
CA ASP A 81 -4.10 17.23 -1.17
C ASP A 81 -5.52 17.82 -1.20
N ILE A 82 -6.51 17.14 -0.60
CA ILE A 82 -7.88 17.66 -0.51
C ILE A 82 -8.49 17.47 0.89
N GLU A 83 -7.71 17.65 1.96
CA GLU A 83 -8.30 17.89 3.30
C GLU A 83 -7.73 19.11 4.03
N SER A 84 -6.82 19.88 3.42
CA SER A 84 -6.37 21.15 4.01
C SER A 84 -7.21 22.38 3.61
N ILE A 85 -8.26 22.21 2.79
CA ILE A 85 -9.11 23.33 2.29
C ILE A 85 -10.57 23.28 2.78
N ALA A 86 -10.95 22.34 3.64
CA ALA A 86 -12.33 22.20 4.14
C ALA A 86 -12.52 22.62 5.62
N ARG A 87 -11.59 23.37 6.23
CA ARG A 87 -11.70 23.86 7.63
C ARG A 87 -11.46 25.35 7.81
N SER A 88 -11.71 26.17 6.79
CA SER A 88 -11.78 27.63 6.94
C SER A 88 -13.07 28.17 6.34
N SER A 89 -14.21 27.74 6.86
CA SER A 89 -15.52 28.42 6.73
C SER A 89 -16.53 27.76 7.66
N PHE A 90 -16.46 28.00 8.97
CA PHE A 90 -17.60 28.03 9.89
C PHE A 90 -17.26 28.92 11.08
#